data_AF-A0A970GRJ1-F1
#
_entry.id   AF-A0A970GRJ1-F1
#
_cell.length_a   1.000
_cell.length_b   1.000
_cell.length_c   1.000
_cell.angle_alpha   90.00
_cell.angle_beta   90.00
_cell.angle_gamma   90.00
#
_symmetry.space_group_name_H-M   'P 1'
#
loop_
_entity.id
_entity.type
_entity.pdbx_description
1 polymer ?
#
loop_
_entity_poly.entity_id
_entity_poly.type
_entity_poly.pdbx_seq_one_letter_code
_entity_poly.pdbx_strand_id
1 'polypeptide(L)'
;MIYLSRLEEKYFDDKIQGKLSELYLQDFNPDSLNDIVSINEMEDAETKELLLATVRAGFKVEAAEGVFYPVINYEFYKRYIPYLTADYSDYIKLMALESSTPPAADAALVIGWDQLIKRAVAQEAFLREYPESIKIDEVRVLYEKYLNYVFYGLNNTPLFDYDTKRMREEARNGYLDMTRAGLDSELIRELGLFMNLLNGNDCLLTEELDNYRKKILENILFSYEFYSQILKDKLRAMQKNIDILKEESEIQKIHESNYGGMYQMTGLLRARENELLFDAVEVVFPVNYKGHFTPGKRYEYYIDAAMGGRRSIMVKDDFGVWHSFNWRESIE
;
A
#
# COMPACT_ATOMS: atom_id res chain seq x y z
N MET A 1 15.11 -3.86 9.93
CA MET A 1 14.32 -2.62 10.13
C MET A 1 14.91 -1.71 11.21
N ILE A 2 15.24 -2.18 12.42
CA ILE A 2 15.71 -1.32 13.53
C ILE A 2 16.94 -0.45 13.18
N TYR A 3 17.86 -0.94 12.36
CA TYR A 3 19.07 -0.18 12.00
C TYR A 3 18.79 0.98 11.02
N LEU A 4 17.96 0.76 9.99
CA LEU A 4 17.63 1.82 9.02
C LEU A 4 16.87 2.95 9.70
N SER A 5 15.88 2.66 10.54
CA SER A 5 15.14 3.71 11.25
C SER A 5 16.04 4.55 12.17
N ARG A 6 17.00 3.92 12.87
CA ARG A 6 18.00 4.66 13.66
C ARG A 6 18.98 5.46 12.80
N LEU A 7 19.22 5.03 11.57
CA LEU A 7 20.05 5.77 10.61
C LEU A 7 19.28 6.98 10.07
N GLU A 8 18.01 6.80 9.70
CA GLU A 8 17.09 7.86 9.26
C GLU A 8 16.98 9.00 10.29
N GLU A 9 16.84 8.67 11.58
CA GLU A 9 16.82 9.66 12.67
C GLU A 9 18.01 10.64 12.64
N LYS A 10 19.19 10.16 12.24
CA LYS A 10 20.40 11.01 12.14
C LYS A 10 20.36 11.94 10.93
N TYR A 11 19.68 11.54 9.86
CA TYR A 11 19.56 12.38 8.67
C TYR A 11 18.62 13.56 8.92
N PHE A 12 17.61 13.43 9.79
CA PHE A 12 16.65 14.50 10.06
C PHE A 12 17.15 15.58 11.03
N ASP A 13 18.44 15.59 11.39
CA ASP A 13 19.06 16.74 12.04
C ASP A 13 19.19 17.91 11.04
N ASP A 14 18.78 19.12 11.45
CA ASP A 14 18.76 20.31 10.59
C ASP A 14 20.14 20.67 10.03
N LYS A 15 21.23 20.44 10.79
CA LYS A 15 22.59 20.71 10.31
C LYS A 15 23.00 19.71 9.25
N ILE A 16 22.65 18.44 9.44
CA ILE A 16 22.90 17.39 8.45
C ILE A 16 22.11 17.67 7.17
N GLN A 17 20.81 17.95 7.25
CA GLN A 17 20.02 18.32 6.06
C GLN A 17 20.58 19.55 5.35
N GLY A 18 20.94 20.59 6.11
CA GLY A 18 21.57 21.79 5.57
C GLY A 18 22.87 21.47 4.83
N LYS A 19 23.73 20.62 5.42
CA LYS A 19 25.01 20.27 4.81
C LYS A 19 24.85 19.40 3.57
N LEU A 20 23.95 18.43 3.60
CA LEU A 20 23.64 17.60 2.43
C LEU A 20 23.05 18.43 1.30
N SER A 21 22.21 19.42 1.62
CA SER A 21 21.68 20.38 0.65
C SER A 21 22.78 21.22 0.00
N GLU A 22 23.71 21.78 0.80
CA GLU A 22 24.87 22.52 0.28
C GLU A 22 25.71 21.67 -0.67
N LEU A 23 26.02 20.42 -0.28
CA LEU A 23 26.82 19.49 -1.08
C LEU A 23 26.10 19.11 -2.38
N TYR A 24 24.81 18.81 -2.29
CA TYR A 24 24.01 18.47 -3.45
C TYR A 24 23.92 19.64 -4.45
N LEU A 25 23.77 20.87 -3.98
CA LEU A 25 23.68 22.07 -4.83
C LEU A 25 24.98 22.44 -5.55
N GLN A 26 26.13 21.92 -5.14
CA GLN A 26 27.41 22.20 -5.81
C GLN A 26 27.46 21.58 -7.21
N ASP A 27 27.09 20.30 -7.31
CA ASP A 27 27.25 19.53 -8.55
C ASP A 27 25.92 18.99 -9.10
N PHE A 28 24.80 19.19 -8.38
CA PHE A 28 23.48 18.60 -8.64
C PHE A 28 23.54 17.08 -8.88
N ASN A 29 24.52 16.43 -8.26
CA ASN A 29 24.81 15.02 -8.45
C ASN A 29 24.72 14.29 -7.10
N PRO A 30 23.75 13.36 -6.93
CA PRO A 30 23.63 12.56 -5.71
C PRO A 30 24.76 11.53 -5.57
N ASP A 31 25.56 11.28 -6.61
CA ASP A 31 26.69 10.33 -6.54
C ASP A 31 27.74 10.75 -5.51
N SER A 32 27.98 12.05 -5.32
CA SER A 32 28.97 12.55 -4.36
C SER A 32 28.60 12.21 -2.90
N LEU A 33 27.31 12.02 -2.61
CA LEU A 33 26.80 11.60 -1.30
C LEU A 33 26.89 10.08 -1.08
N ASN A 34 27.21 9.32 -2.14
CA ASN A 34 27.16 7.87 -2.16
C ASN A 34 28.50 7.21 -2.53
N ASP A 35 29.40 7.96 -3.17
CA ASP A 35 30.71 7.51 -3.59
C ASP A 35 31.75 7.67 -2.46
N ILE A 36 32.42 6.57 -2.10
CA ILE A 36 33.36 6.54 -0.98
C ILE A 36 34.55 7.47 -1.22
N VAL A 37 35.00 7.66 -2.47
CA VAL A 37 36.13 8.54 -2.76
C VAL A 37 35.73 9.99 -2.50
N SER A 38 34.61 10.42 -3.07
CA SER A 38 34.03 11.74 -2.87
C SER A 38 33.77 12.04 -1.39
N ILE A 39 33.16 11.10 -0.66
CA ILE A 39 32.91 11.26 0.78
C ILE A 39 34.21 11.41 1.57
N ASN A 40 35.29 10.72 1.19
CA ASN A 40 36.56 10.83 1.91
C ASN A 40 37.24 12.19 1.75
N GLU A 41 36.92 12.94 0.71
CA GLU A 41 37.47 14.28 0.44
C GLU A 41 36.71 15.39 1.18
N MET A 42 35.56 15.08 1.80
CA MET A 42 34.75 16.05 2.55
C MET A 42 35.47 16.56 3.81
N GLU A 43 35.37 17.88 4.03
CA GLU A 43 35.93 18.57 5.21
C GLU A 43 35.08 18.39 6.47
N ASP A 44 33.75 18.35 6.32
CA ASP A 44 32.83 18.22 7.46
C ASP A 44 32.87 16.81 8.04
N ALA A 45 33.53 16.67 9.20
CA ALA A 45 33.80 15.36 9.80
C ALA A 45 32.51 14.61 10.19
N GLU A 46 31.50 15.32 10.69
CA GLU A 46 30.25 14.72 11.15
C GLU A 46 29.44 14.14 9.99
N THR A 47 29.22 14.93 8.93
CA THR A 47 28.53 14.50 7.71
C THR A 47 29.30 13.38 7.02
N LYS A 48 30.64 13.50 6.93
CA LYS A 48 31.50 12.46 6.37
C LYS A 48 31.37 11.14 7.12
N GLU A 49 31.44 11.15 8.45
CA GLU A 49 31.29 9.93 9.26
C GLU A 49 29.91 9.28 9.07
N LEU A 50 28.84 10.09 9.01
CA LEU A 50 27.50 9.60 8.75
C LEU A 50 27.38 8.95 7.36
N LEU A 51 27.82 9.63 6.30
CA LEU A 51 27.76 9.11 4.93
C LEU A 51 28.59 7.82 4.78
N LEU A 52 29.81 7.79 5.36
CA LEU A 52 30.64 6.57 5.36
C LEU A 52 29.96 5.41 6.10
N ALA A 53 29.31 5.68 7.24
CA ALA A 53 28.57 4.66 7.97
C ALA A 53 27.39 4.13 7.14
N THR A 54 26.65 5.02 6.47
CA THR A 54 25.53 4.69 5.57
C THR A 54 25.98 3.76 4.45
N VAL A 55 26.98 4.14 3.66
CA VAL A 55 27.41 3.37 2.48
C VAL A 55 28.07 2.04 2.87
N ARG A 56 28.83 2.00 3.98
CA ARG A 56 29.45 0.77 4.48
C ARG A 56 28.43 -0.23 5.03
N ALA A 57 27.29 0.26 5.52
CA ALA A 57 26.20 -0.57 6.01
C ALA A 57 25.28 -1.09 4.89
N GLY A 58 25.53 -0.73 3.63
CA GLY A 58 24.74 -1.18 2.47
C GLY A 58 23.55 -0.30 2.17
N PHE A 59 23.58 0.96 2.59
CA PHE A 59 22.57 1.96 2.24
C PHE A 59 23.14 2.98 1.25
N LYS A 60 22.26 3.77 0.64
CA LYS A 60 22.60 4.94 -0.17
C LYS A 60 21.71 6.11 0.25
N VAL A 61 22.16 7.33 0.01
CA VAL A 61 21.40 8.55 0.22
C VAL A 61 20.62 8.88 -1.03
N GLU A 62 19.33 9.13 -0.85
CA GLU A 62 18.44 9.68 -1.88
C GLU A 62 17.88 11.02 -1.39
N ALA A 63 17.31 11.78 -2.32
CA ALA A 63 16.60 13.02 -2.01
C ALA A 63 15.22 13.02 -2.65
N ALA A 64 14.21 13.44 -1.89
CA ALA A 64 12.88 13.74 -2.41
C ALA A 64 12.37 15.03 -1.77
N GLU A 65 11.81 15.93 -2.59
CA GLU A 65 11.26 17.21 -2.15
C GLU A 65 12.23 18.06 -1.29
N GLY A 66 13.53 17.95 -1.57
CA GLY A 66 14.59 18.67 -0.84
C GLY A 66 15.00 18.04 0.49
N VAL A 67 14.48 16.86 0.82
CA VAL A 67 14.82 16.10 2.03
C VAL A 67 15.71 14.92 1.67
N PHE A 68 16.83 14.77 2.38
CA PHE A 68 17.79 13.68 2.19
C PHE A 68 17.56 12.57 3.20
N TYR A 69 17.58 11.32 2.74
CA TYR A 69 17.35 10.17 3.62
C TYR A 69 18.05 8.91 3.10
N PRO A 70 18.43 7.97 3.99
CA PRO A 70 19.05 6.72 3.59
C PRO A 70 17.99 5.74 3.07
N VAL A 71 18.32 5.00 2.02
CA VAL A 71 17.55 3.87 1.50
C VAL A 71 18.45 2.67 1.28
N ILE A 72 17.86 1.48 1.16
CA ILE A 72 18.62 0.24 0.90
C ILE A 72 19.30 0.34 -0.47
N ASN A 73 20.62 0.10 -0.52
CA ASN A 73 21.36 -0.04 -1.76
C ASN A 73 21.38 -1.52 -2.18
N TYR A 74 20.39 -1.96 -2.96
CA TYR A 74 20.30 -3.36 -3.38
C TYR A 74 21.48 -3.84 -4.23
N GLU A 75 22.16 -2.94 -4.95
CA GLU A 75 23.41 -3.26 -5.68
C GLU A 75 24.52 -3.70 -4.72
N PHE A 76 24.61 -3.10 -3.52
CA PHE A 76 25.57 -3.54 -2.50
C PHE A 76 25.40 -5.03 -2.15
N TYR A 77 24.16 -5.51 -2.06
CA TYR A 77 23.84 -6.86 -1.61
C TYR A 77 24.05 -7.94 -2.67
N LYS A 78 24.28 -7.58 -3.95
CA LYS A 78 24.59 -8.57 -5.00
C LYS A 78 25.84 -9.40 -4.68
N ARG A 79 26.77 -8.86 -3.89
CA ARG A 79 27.95 -9.60 -3.39
C ARG A 79 27.60 -10.87 -2.59
N TYR A 80 26.39 -10.94 -2.04
CA TYR A 80 25.93 -12.06 -1.24
C TYR A 80 25.16 -13.11 -2.04
N ILE A 81 24.81 -12.84 -3.32
CA ILE A 81 24.06 -13.78 -4.18
C ILE A 81 24.59 -15.22 -4.12
N PRO A 82 25.92 -15.49 -4.17
CA PRO A 82 26.43 -16.86 -4.11
C PRO A 82 26.10 -17.64 -2.82
N TYR A 83 25.66 -16.94 -1.77
CA TYR A 83 25.35 -17.51 -0.45
C TYR A 83 23.85 -17.50 -0.12
N LEU A 84 23.02 -17.01 -1.04
CA LEU A 84 21.57 -16.90 -0.86
C LEU A 84 20.85 -18.08 -1.51
N THR A 85 19.64 -18.36 -1.05
CA THR A 85 18.70 -19.23 -1.76
C THR A 85 18.33 -18.62 -3.12
N ALA A 86 17.81 -19.43 -4.03
CA ALA A 86 17.49 -19.00 -5.40
C ALA A 86 16.48 -17.84 -5.41
N ASP A 87 15.42 -17.96 -4.60
CA ASP A 87 14.40 -16.93 -4.44
C ASP A 87 15.00 -15.61 -3.93
N TYR A 88 15.82 -15.65 -2.88
CA TYR A 88 16.47 -14.43 -2.38
C TYR A 88 17.45 -13.83 -3.38
N SER A 89 18.16 -14.66 -4.12
CA SER A 89 19.08 -14.20 -5.17
C SER A 89 18.33 -13.43 -6.24
N ASP A 90 17.19 -13.94 -6.71
CA ASP A 90 16.40 -13.30 -7.74
C ASP A 90 15.65 -12.07 -7.22
N TYR A 91 15.19 -12.09 -5.97
CA TYR A 91 14.67 -10.91 -5.29
C TYR A 91 15.71 -9.78 -5.24
N ILE A 92 16.95 -10.06 -4.85
CA ILE A 92 18.01 -9.06 -4.80
C ILE A 92 18.30 -8.51 -6.20
N LYS A 93 18.30 -9.34 -7.25
CA LYS A 93 18.49 -8.87 -8.63
C LYS A 93 17.35 -7.95 -9.09
N LEU A 94 16.10 -8.32 -8.80
CA LEU A 94 14.92 -7.50 -9.09
C LEU A 94 15.03 -6.14 -8.40
N MET A 95 15.20 -6.14 -7.08
CA MET A 95 15.25 -4.91 -6.29
C MET A 95 16.49 -4.05 -6.58
N ALA A 96 17.60 -4.66 -7.00
CA ALA A 96 18.77 -3.92 -7.45
C ALA A 96 18.47 -3.08 -8.68
N LEU A 97 17.76 -3.64 -9.67
CA LEU A 97 17.33 -2.90 -10.85
C LEU A 97 16.34 -1.78 -10.50
N GLU A 98 15.40 -2.04 -9.58
CA GLU A 98 14.45 -1.02 -9.11
C GLU A 98 15.15 0.13 -8.36
N SER A 99 16.18 -0.20 -7.58
CA SER A 99 16.94 0.75 -6.79
C SER A 99 17.90 1.57 -7.65
N SER A 100 18.60 0.95 -8.62
CA SER A 100 19.58 1.63 -9.47
C SER A 100 18.94 2.42 -10.60
N THR A 101 17.77 2.00 -11.06
CA THR A 101 17.09 2.60 -12.20
C THR A 101 15.59 2.63 -11.91
N PRO A 102 15.13 3.55 -11.04
CA PRO A 102 13.72 3.68 -10.69
C PRO A 102 12.85 3.82 -11.96
N PRO A 103 11.68 3.18 -12.02
CA PRO A 103 10.81 3.28 -13.20
C PRO A 103 10.09 4.62 -13.32
N ALA A 104 10.01 5.37 -12.21
CA ALA A 104 9.25 6.60 -12.12
C ALA A 104 9.89 7.62 -11.18
N ALA A 105 9.77 8.89 -11.52
CA ALA A 105 10.14 10.05 -10.71
C ALA A 105 9.14 11.18 -10.98
N ASP A 106 8.81 12.00 -9.98
CA ASP A 106 7.87 13.13 -10.10
C ASP A 106 6.55 12.76 -10.81
N ALA A 107 5.99 11.60 -10.45
CA ALA A 107 4.79 11.04 -11.07
C ALA A 107 4.86 10.91 -12.61
N ALA A 108 6.06 10.75 -13.18
CA ALA A 108 6.33 10.45 -14.57
C ALA A 108 7.09 9.13 -14.69
N LEU A 109 6.83 8.35 -15.73
CA LEU A 109 7.68 7.23 -16.14
C LEU A 109 8.99 7.80 -16.68
N VAL A 110 10.10 7.30 -16.15
CA VAL A 110 11.46 7.69 -16.60
C VAL A 110 12.17 6.55 -17.35
N ILE A 111 11.44 5.47 -17.61
CA ILE A 111 11.87 4.33 -18.43
C ILE A 111 10.90 4.14 -19.60
N GLY A 112 11.33 3.38 -20.61
CA GLY A 112 10.47 2.99 -21.74
C GLY A 112 9.35 2.04 -21.33
N TRP A 113 8.24 2.07 -22.08
CA TRP A 113 7.08 1.19 -21.85
C TRP A 113 7.41 -0.29 -22.03
N ASP A 114 8.30 -0.63 -22.97
CA ASP A 114 8.79 -2.00 -23.15
C ASP A 114 9.60 -2.47 -21.93
N GLN A 115 10.45 -1.60 -21.38
CA GLN A 115 11.22 -1.88 -20.17
C GLN A 115 10.30 -2.04 -18.96
N LEU A 116 9.27 -1.20 -18.83
CA LEU A 116 8.24 -1.31 -17.80
C LEU A 116 7.58 -2.70 -17.84
N ILE A 117 7.13 -3.13 -19.01
CA ILE A 117 6.48 -4.45 -19.18
C ILE A 117 7.48 -5.59 -18.92
N LYS A 118 8.72 -5.52 -19.43
CA LYS A 118 9.76 -6.53 -19.18
C LYS A 118 10.01 -6.74 -17.68
N ARG A 119 10.06 -5.64 -16.91
CA ARG A 119 10.20 -5.69 -15.45
C ARG A 119 8.99 -6.31 -14.78
N ALA A 120 7.78 -5.94 -15.21
CA ALA A 120 6.54 -6.55 -14.72
C ALA A 120 6.50 -8.07 -14.99
N VAL A 121 6.91 -8.52 -16.18
CA VAL A 121 7.02 -9.95 -16.52
C VAL A 121 8.06 -10.67 -15.65
N ALA A 122 9.18 -10.02 -15.31
CA ALA A 122 10.17 -10.59 -14.39
C ALA A 122 9.62 -10.73 -12.96
N GLN A 123 8.81 -9.77 -12.50
CA GLN A 123 8.13 -9.83 -11.21
C GLN A 123 7.07 -10.94 -11.21
N GLU A 124 6.28 -11.05 -12.28
CA GLU A 124 5.33 -12.14 -12.47
C GLU A 124 6.01 -13.52 -12.44
N ALA A 125 7.15 -13.66 -13.11
CA ALA A 125 7.92 -14.90 -13.09
C ALA A 125 8.38 -15.27 -11.67
N PHE A 126 8.84 -14.30 -10.88
CA PHE A 126 9.21 -14.52 -9.47
C PHE A 126 8.03 -15.05 -8.66
N LEU A 127 6.84 -14.45 -8.82
CA LEU A 127 5.64 -14.84 -8.08
C LEU A 127 5.22 -16.28 -8.40
N ARG A 128 5.43 -16.71 -9.64
CA ARG A 128 5.13 -18.08 -10.10
C ARG A 128 6.17 -19.10 -9.65
N GLU A 129 7.45 -18.72 -9.69
CA GLU A 129 8.56 -19.63 -9.40
C GLU A 129 8.79 -19.82 -7.90
N TYR A 130 8.51 -18.78 -7.10
CA TYR A 130 8.81 -18.76 -5.67
C TYR A 130 7.59 -18.42 -4.78
N PRO A 131 6.45 -19.12 -4.90
CA PRO A 131 5.23 -18.83 -4.14
C PRO A 131 5.45 -18.86 -2.61
N GLU A 132 6.39 -19.69 -2.13
CA GLU A 132 6.69 -19.83 -0.70
C GLU A 132 7.85 -18.93 -0.23
N SER A 133 8.34 -18.01 -1.08
CA SER A 133 9.40 -17.08 -0.66
C SER A 133 8.88 -16.16 0.44
N ILE A 134 9.72 -15.89 1.45
CA ILE A 134 9.39 -14.86 2.45
C ILE A 134 9.37 -13.44 1.86
N LYS A 135 9.75 -13.27 0.58
CA LYS A 135 9.70 -12.01 -0.19
C LYS A 135 8.53 -11.90 -1.16
N ILE A 136 7.64 -12.88 -1.14
CA ILE A 136 6.51 -12.95 -2.06
C ILE A 136 5.57 -11.75 -1.93
N ASP A 137 5.33 -11.28 -0.71
CA ASP A 137 4.43 -10.16 -0.46
C ASP A 137 5.01 -8.83 -0.99
N GLU A 138 6.31 -8.60 -0.82
CA GLU A 138 6.98 -7.42 -1.36
C GLU A 138 6.99 -7.40 -2.89
N VAL A 139 7.27 -8.54 -3.54
CA VAL A 139 7.25 -8.63 -5.01
C VAL A 139 5.82 -8.51 -5.54
N ARG A 140 4.82 -9.02 -4.82
CA ARG A 140 3.41 -8.85 -5.20
C ARG A 140 3.02 -7.37 -5.23
N VAL A 141 3.33 -6.62 -4.17
CA VAL A 141 3.01 -5.19 -4.11
C VAL A 141 3.73 -4.42 -5.22
N LEU A 142 4.97 -4.79 -5.52
CA LEU A 142 5.71 -4.23 -6.66
C LEU A 142 5.02 -4.55 -7.99
N TYR A 143 4.59 -5.80 -8.20
CA TYR A 143 3.89 -6.22 -9.40
C TYR A 143 2.55 -5.51 -9.60
N GLU A 144 1.73 -5.41 -8.55
CA GLU A 144 0.46 -4.66 -8.58
C GLU A 144 0.69 -3.19 -8.96
N LYS A 145 1.75 -2.55 -8.43
CA LYS A 145 2.16 -1.20 -8.81
C LYS A 145 2.53 -1.12 -10.28
N TYR A 146 3.30 -2.08 -10.79
CA TYR A 146 3.69 -2.15 -12.20
C TYR A 146 2.51 -2.39 -13.13
N LEU A 147 1.55 -3.24 -12.75
CA LEU A 147 0.31 -3.44 -13.51
C LEU A 147 -0.48 -2.14 -13.63
N ASN A 148 -0.56 -1.36 -12.55
CA ASN A 148 -1.16 -0.03 -12.61
C ASN A 148 -0.41 0.89 -13.59
N TYR A 149 0.92 0.89 -13.55
CA TYR A 149 1.73 1.70 -14.47
C TYR A 149 1.53 1.29 -15.92
N VAL A 150 1.43 -0.02 -16.18
CA VAL A 150 1.09 -0.54 -17.51
C VAL A 150 -0.28 0.01 -17.91
N PHE A 151 -1.37 -0.38 -17.25
CA PHE A 151 -2.72 -0.12 -17.79
C PHE A 151 -3.26 1.31 -17.59
N TYR A 152 -2.58 2.16 -16.82
CA TYR A 152 -3.00 3.54 -16.57
C TYR A 152 -1.91 4.58 -16.86
N GLY A 153 -0.64 4.21 -16.79
CA GLY A 153 0.47 5.16 -16.76
C GLY A 153 0.57 5.89 -15.43
N LEU A 154 1.16 7.08 -15.45
CA LEU A 154 1.29 7.96 -14.30
C LEU A 154 0.75 9.37 -14.61
N ASN A 155 0.56 10.22 -13.61
CA ASN A 155 -0.07 11.53 -13.80
C ASN A 155 0.61 12.40 -14.87
N ASN A 156 1.94 12.42 -14.90
CA ASN A 156 2.70 13.21 -15.88
C ASN A 156 3.04 12.42 -17.15
N THR A 157 2.73 11.12 -17.18
CA THR A 157 2.92 10.23 -18.33
C THR A 157 1.74 9.25 -18.44
N PRO A 158 0.50 9.77 -18.59
CA PRO A 158 -0.68 8.92 -18.59
C PRO A 158 -0.67 8.05 -19.84
N LEU A 159 -1.15 6.81 -19.74
CA LEU A 159 -1.22 5.91 -20.89
C LEU A 159 -2.08 6.51 -22.02
N PHE A 160 -3.15 7.20 -21.63
CA PHE A 160 -4.06 7.92 -22.52
C PHE A 160 -3.96 9.41 -22.26
N ASP A 161 -3.88 10.18 -23.34
CA ASP A 161 -3.93 11.62 -23.29
C ASP A 161 -5.22 12.10 -22.60
N TYR A 162 -5.11 13.11 -21.73
CA TYR A 162 -6.22 13.54 -20.90
C TYR A 162 -7.37 14.15 -21.70
N ASP A 163 -7.07 14.86 -22.78
CA ASP A 163 -8.06 15.59 -23.58
C ASP A 163 -8.61 14.72 -24.70
N THR A 164 -7.71 14.16 -25.51
CA THR A 164 -8.08 13.39 -26.71
C THR A 164 -8.46 11.95 -26.40
N LYS A 165 -8.15 11.46 -25.18
CA LYS A 165 -8.33 10.05 -24.78
C LYS A 165 -7.57 9.07 -25.67
N ARG A 166 -6.61 9.53 -26.46
CA ARG A 166 -5.82 8.69 -27.36
C ARG A 166 -4.65 8.05 -26.61
N MET A 167 -4.39 6.78 -26.86
CA MET A 167 -3.21 6.10 -26.31
C MET A 167 -1.93 6.74 -26.85
N ARG A 168 -0.93 6.92 -25.99
CA ARG A 168 0.41 7.37 -26.40
C ARG A 168 1.04 6.41 -27.42
N GLU A 169 1.67 6.96 -28.45
CA GLU A 169 2.26 6.19 -29.53
C GLU A 169 3.46 5.35 -29.05
N GLU A 170 4.28 5.90 -28.16
CA GLU A 170 5.42 5.22 -27.56
C GLU A 170 4.97 4.01 -26.74
N ALA A 171 3.87 4.15 -26.01
CA ALA A 171 3.26 3.05 -25.26
C ALA A 171 2.73 1.97 -26.20
N ARG A 172 1.98 2.39 -27.23
CA ARG A 172 1.43 1.48 -28.24
C ARG A 172 2.53 0.65 -28.91
N ASN A 173 3.63 1.27 -29.30
CA ASN A 173 4.77 0.58 -29.92
C ASN A 173 5.41 -0.42 -28.95
N GLY A 174 5.68 0.00 -27.71
CA GLY A 174 6.21 -0.91 -26.69
C GLY A 174 5.30 -2.11 -26.44
N TYR A 175 3.98 -1.92 -26.43
CA TYR A 175 3.02 -3.00 -26.21
C TYR A 175 2.98 -3.98 -27.38
N LEU A 176 3.04 -3.48 -28.62
CA LEU A 176 3.10 -4.31 -29.81
C LEU A 176 4.38 -5.15 -29.84
N ASP A 177 5.51 -4.58 -29.47
CA ASP A 177 6.78 -5.31 -29.41
C ASP A 177 6.74 -6.42 -28.35
N MET A 178 6.18 -6.12 -27.17
CA MET A 178 6.08 -7.10 -26.08
C MET A 178 5.09 -8.22 -26.37
N THR A 179 3.95 -7.93 -27.00
CA THR A 179 2.96 -8.96 -27.39
C THR A 179 3.47 -9.86 -28.51
N ARG A 180 4.34 -9.36 -29.40
CA ARG A 180 4.98 -10.16 -30.47
C ARG A 180 6.12 -11.03 -29.97
N ALA A 181 6.72 -10.69 -28.82
CA ALA A 181 7.84 -11.44 -28.25
C ALA A 181 7.48 -12.88 -27.81
N GLY A 182 6.18 -13.21 -27.73
CA GLY A 182 5.72 -14.57 -27.44
C GLY A 182 6.12 -15.09 -26.05
N LEU A 183 6.24 -14.17 -25.08
CA LEU A 183 6.58 -14.51 -23.71
C LEU A 183 5.42 -15.25 -23.04
N ASP A 184 5.73 -16.35 -22.35
CA ASP A 184 4.76 -17.09 -21.52
C ASP A 184 4.46 -16.32 -20.23
N SER A 185 3.43 -15.48 -20.30
CA SER A 185 3.07 -14.51 -19.28
C SER A 185 1.58 -14.17 -19.37
N GLU A 186 0.88 -14.20 -18.23
CA GLU A 186 -0.53 -13.81 -18.19
C GLU A 186 -0.69 -12.32 -18.47
N LEU A 187 0.21 -11.48 -17.94
CA LEU A 187 0.29 -10.07 -18.30
C LEU A 187 0.37 -9.88 -19.82
N ILE A 188 1.25 -10.60 -20.51
CA ILE A 188 1.39 -10.46 -21.97
C ILE A 188 0.13 -10.93 -22.70
N ARG A 189 -0.54 -11.98 -22.22
CA ARG A 189 -1.83 -12.44 -22.75
C ARG A 189 -2.91 -11.36 -22.62
N GLU A 190 -3.08 -10.80 -21.42
CA GLU A 190 -4.06 -9.74 -21.14
C GLU A 190 -3.72 -8.43 -21.87
N LEU A 191 -2.43 -8.12 -22.01
CA LEU A 191 -1.94 -6.99 -22.82
C LEU A 191 -2.35 -7.15 -24.29
N GLY A 192 -2.24 -8.36 -24.84
CA GLY A 192 -2.69 -8.67 -26.20
C GLY A 192 -4.19 -8.46 -26.38
N LEU A 193 -5.00 -8.94 -25.43
CA LEU A 193 -6.46 -8.72 -25.44
C LEU A 193 -6.82 -7.24 -25.33
N PHE A 194 -6.16 -6.50 -24.44
CA PHE A 194 -6.30 -5.06 -24.30
C PHE A 194 -5.98 -4.33 -25.61
N MET A 195 -4.88 -4.69 -26.27
CA MET A 195 -4.46 -4.07 -27.55
C MET A 195 -5.42 -4.39 -28.70
N ASN A 196 -6.00 -5.60 -28.73
CA ASN A 196 -7.01 -5.96 -29.73
C ASN A 196 -8.27 -5.09 -29.58
N LEU A 197 -8.75 -4.91 -28.34
CA LEU A 197 -9.91 -4.07 -28.05
C LEU A 197 -9.62 -2.59 -28.38
N LEU A 198 -8.41 -2.12 -28.05
CA LEU A 198 -7.96 -0.76 -28.36
C LEU A 198 -7.92 -0.49 -29.88
N ASN A 199 -7.39 -1.43 -30.67
CA ASN A 199 -7.31 -1.29 -32.13
C ASN A 199 -8.70 -1.25 -32.78
N GLY A 200 -9.70 -1.90 -32.19
CA GLY A 200 -11.10 -1.82 -32.64
C GLY A 200 -11.76 -0.46 -32.41
N ASN A 201 -11.16 0.40 -31.57
CA ASN A 201 -11.72 1.67 -31.11
C ASN A 201 -10.83 2.88 -31.46
N ASP A 202 -10.15 2.85 -32.62
CA ASP A 202 -9.29 3.93 -33.12
C ASP A 202 -8.19 4.40 -32.14
N CYS A 203 -7.74 3.50 -31.26
CA CYS A 203 -6.79 3.78 -30.19
C CYS A 203 -7.27 4.80 -29.15
N LEU A 204 -8.58 4.88 -28.92
CA LEU A 204 -9.20 5.75 -27.91
C LEU A 204 -9.59 4.96 -26.65
N LEU A 205 -9.53 5.63 -25.50
CA LEU A 205 -10.08 5.13 -24.24
C LEU A 205 -11.60 5.26 -24.26
N THR A 206 -12.26 4.20 -24.69
CA THR A 206 -13.72 4.05 -24.59
C THR A 206 -14.15 3.56 -23.21
N GLU A 207 -15.44 3.66 -22.90
CA GLU A 207 -15.99 3.11 -21.65
C GLU A 207 -15.77 1.59 -21.56
N GLU A 208 -15.89 0.88 -22.67
CA GLU A 208 -15.63 -0.57 -22.73
C GLU A 208 -14.17 -0.88 -22.37
N LEU A 209 -13.21 -0.15 -22.97
CA LEU A 209 -11.79 -0.34 -22.68
C LEU A 209 -11.43 0.07 -21.24
N ASP A 210 -12.06 1.14 -20.72
CA ASP A 210 -11.89 1.58 -19.33
C ASP A 210 -12.42 0.53 -18.34
N ASN A 211 -13.59 -0.05 -18.63
CA ASN A 211 -14.15 -1.14 -17.83
C ASN A 211 -13.32 -2.43 -17.96
N TYR A 212 -12.72 -2.69 -19.13
CA TYR A 212 -11.81 -3.81 -19.33
C TYR A 212 -10.57 -3.66 -18.45
N ARG A 213 -9.84 -2.53 -18.52
CA ARG A 213 -8.62 -2.33 -17.72
C ARG A 213 -8.84 -2.36 -16.20
N LYS A 214 -10.03 -1.98 -15.70
CA LYS A 214 -10.39 -2.14 -14.29
C LYS A 214 -10.41 -3.62 -13.86
N LYS A 215 -10.91 -4.50 -14.74
CA LYS A 215 -11.00 -5.94 -14.49
C LYS A 215 -9.67 -6.67 -14.73
N ILE A 216 -8.79 -6.16 -15.60
CA ILE A 216 -7.51 -6.82 -15.91
C ILE A 216 -6.70 -7.07 -14.64
N LEU A 217 -6.63 -6.10 -13.72
CA LEU A 217 -5.87 -6.25 -12.48
C LEU A 217 -6.39 -7.45 -11.68
N GLU A 218 -7.70 -7.56 -11.51
CA GLU A 218 -8.32 -8.72 -10.87
C GLU A 218 -8.03 -10.00 -11.66
N ASN A 219 -8.24 -10.01 -12.97
CA ASN A 219 -8.03 -11.19 -13.81
C ASN A 219 -6.59 -11.74 -13.73
N ILE A 220 -5.59 -10.85 -13.86
CA ILE A 220 -4.18 -11.24 -13.77
C ILE A 220 -3.86 -11.77 -12.38
N LEU A 221 -4.29 -11.08 -11.32
CA LEU A 221 -3.97 -11.51 -9.96
C LEU A 221 -4.69 -12.82 -9.62
N PHE A 222 -5.93 -13.03 -10.08
CA PHE A 222 -6.70 -14.24 -9.83
C PHE A 222 -6.36 -15.42 -10.74
N SER A 223 -5.65 -15.21 -11.86
CA SER A 223 -5.21 -16.32 -12.73
C SER A 223 -4.18 -17.23 -12.03
N TYR A 224 -3.45 -16.67 -11.06
CA TYR A 224 -2.43 -17.39 -10.31
C TYR A 224 -3.05 -18.14 -9.11
N GLU A 225 -2.96 -19.47 -9.13
CA GLU A 225 -3.50 -20.34 -8.08
C GLU A 225 -3.02 -19.93 -6.68
N PHE A 226 -1.76 -19.50 -6.59
CA PHE A 226 -1.17 -18.98 -5.35
C PHE A 226 -1.90 -17.75 -4.79
N TYR A 227 -2.28 -16.77 -5.64
CA TYR A 227 -3.07 -15.61 -5.20
C TYR A 227 -4.47 -16.00 -4.74
N SER A 228 -5.11 -16.93 -5.46
CA SER A 228 -6.39 -17.50 -5.05
C SER A 228 -6.28 -18.17 -3.68
N GLN A 229 -5.19 -18.91 -3.45
CA GLN A 229 -4.95 -19.63 -2.20
C GLN A 229 -4.65 -18.68 -1.04
N ILE A 230 -3.80 -17.66 -1.22
CA ILE A 230 -3.59 -16.61 -0.20
C ILE A 230 -4.90 -15.91 0.14
N LEU A 231 -5.72 -15.54 -0.85
CA LEU A 231 -7.00 -14.88 -0.56
C LEU A 231 -7.92 -15.82 0.22
N LYS A 232 -8.01 -17.10 -0.16
CA LYS A 232 -8.75 -18.12 0.60
C LYS A 232 -8.23 -18.25 2.03
N ASP A 233 -6.92 -18.23 2.24
CA ASP A 233 -6.32 -18.33 3.57
C ASP A 233 -6.53 -17.07 4.40
N LYS A 234 -6.46 -15.88 3.79
CA LYS A 234 -6.84 -14.61 4.42
C LYS A 234 -8.32 -14.60 4.79
N LEU A 235 -9.22 -15.03 3.90
CA LEU A 235 -10.65 -15.14 4.16
C LEU A 235 -10.93 -16.17 5.26
N ARG A 236 -10.22 -17.30 5.27
CA ARG A 236 -10.31 -18.32 6.33
C ARG A 236 -9.81 -17.77 7.65
N ALA A 237 -8.71 -17.02 7.68
CA ALA A 237 -8.19 -16.37 8.88
C ALA A 237 -9.15 -15.29 9.39
N MET A 238 -9.71 -14.48 8.50
CA MET A 238 -10.78 -13.52 8.83
C MET A 238 -12.00 -14.23 9.41
N GLN A 239 -12.46 -15.30 8.77
CA GLN A 239 -13.59 -16.09 9.26
C GLN A 239 -13.31 -16.73 10.61
N LYS A 240 -12.10 -17.28 10.82
CA LYS A 240 -11.66 -17.80 12.10
C LYS A 240 -11.65 -16.72 13.18
N ASN A 241 -11.15 -15.52 12.87
CA ASN A 241 -11.19 -14.39 13.79
C ASN A 241 -12.63 -13.99 14.11
N ILE A 242 -13.53 -13.98 13.11
CA ILE A 242 -14.97 -13.75 13.32
C ILE A 242 -15.58 -14.83 14.23
N ASP A 243 -15.21 -16.09 14.05
CA ASP A 243 -15.76 -17.21 14.82
C ASP A 243 -15.24 -17.21 16.27
N ILE A 244 -13.96 -16.88 16.50
CA ILE A 244 -13.40 -16.63 17.84
C ILE A 244 -14.13 -15.47 18.50
N LEU A 245 -14.31 -14.35 17.78
CA LEU A 245 -15.04 -13.19 18.29
C LEU A 245 -16.51 -13.53 18.61
N LYS A 246 -17.15 -14.47 17.90
CA LYS A 246 -18.50 -14.96 18.23
C LYS A 246 -18.51 -15.87 19.45
N GLU A 247 -17.52 -16.76 19.59
CA GLU A 247 -17.43 -17.71 20.69
C GLU A 247 -17.10 -17.01 22.03
N GLU A 248 -16.23 -16.00 21.99
CA GLU A 248 -15.79 -15.22 23.15
C GLU A 248 -16.76 -14.06 23.50
N SER A 249 -17.79 -13.82 22.68
CA SER A 249 -18.75 -12.74 22.91
C SER A 249 -19.99 -13.20 23.70
N GLU A 250 -20.05 -12.82 24.98
CA GLU A 250 -21.28 -12.88 25.79
C GLU A 250 -22.31 -11.81 25.36
N ILE A 251 -21.90 -10.80 24.57
CA ILE A 251 -22.75 -9.68 24.12
C ILE A 251 -23.77 -10.12 23.06
N GLN A 252 -23.50 -11.20 22.31
CA GLN A 252 -24.48 -11.77 21.37
C GLN A 252 -25.55 -12.65 22.06
N LYS A 253 -25.47 -12.85 23.38
CA LYS A 253 -26.41 -13.63 24.20
C LYS A 253 -27.17 -12.73 25.21
N ILE A 254 -28.02 -11.83 24.68
CA ILE A 254 -29.23 -11.19 25.29
C ILE A 254 -29.13 -10.62 26.74
N HIS A 255 -29.33 -9.30 26.88
CA HIS A 255 -30.10 -8.73 28.02
C HIS A 255 -30.74 -7.37 27.65
N GLU A 256 -32.07 -7.23 27.81
CA GLU A 256 -32.86 -6.01 27.60
C GLU A 256 -33.11 -5.26 28.91
N SER A 257 -33.05 -3.92 28.89
CA SER A 257 -33.69 -3.06 29.90
C SER A 257 -34.12 -1.74 29.24
N ASN A 258 -35.43 -1.47 29.29
CA ASN A 258 -36.06 -0.30 28.67
C ASN A 258 -36.03 0.92 29.61
N TYR A 259 -35.56 2.05 29.10
CA TYR A 259 -35.90 3.38 29.64
C TYR A 259 -36.63 4.17 28.56
N GLY A 260 -37.90 4.48 28.85
CA GLY A 260 -38.84 5.07 27.92
C GLY A 260 -38.48 6.51 27.50
N GLY A 261 -38.90 6.82 26.27
CA GLY A 261 -39.03 8.13 25.63
C GLY A 261 -38.48 9.35 26.35
N MET A 262 -37.18 9.62 26.19
CA MET A 262 -36.65 10.93 26.53
C MET A 262 -35.34 11.22 25.78
N TYR A 263 -35.22 12.42 25.21
CA TYR A 263 -33.97 13.01 24.69
C TYR A 263 -33.04 13.42 25.84
N GLN A 264 -32.88 12.56 26.85
CA GLN A 264 -32.07 12.86 28.02
C GLN A 264 -30.59 12.74 27.68
N MET A 265 -29.79 13.66 28.23
CA MET A 265 -28.36 13.51 28.25
C MET A 265 -27.95 12.69 29.47
N THR A 266 -27.13 11.66 29.28
CA THR A 266 -26.57 10.83 30.34
C THR A 266 -25.16 11.31 30.71
N GLY A 267 -24.84 11.31 32.00
CA GLY A 267 -23.52 11.61 32.52
C GLY A 267 -22.58 10.41 32.38
N LEU A 268 -21.41 10.62 31.79
CA LEU A 268 -20.34 9.64 31.78
C LEU A 268 -19.71 9.54 33.17
N LEU A 269 -19.84 8.40 33.84
CA LEU A 269 -19.28 8.17 35.17
C LEU A 269 -17.81 7.71 35.11
N ARG A 270 -17.45 6.90 34.11
CA ARG A 270 -16.09 6.33 33.97
C ARG A 270 -15.71 6.16 32.51
N ALA A 271 -14.44 6.44 32.19
CA ALA A 271 -13.86 6.25 30.86
C ALA A 271 -12.44 5.69 30.98
N ARG A 272 -12.21 4.52 30.36
CA ARG A 272 -10.93 3.82 30.27
C ARG A 272 -10.82 3.20 28.87
N GLU A 273 -9.65 2.68 28.54
CA GLU A 273 -9.33 2.12 27.20
C GLU A 273 -10.38 1.11 26.70
N ASN A 274 -10.94 0.31 27.60
CA ASN A 274 -11.89 -0.75 27.32
C ASN A 274 -13.18 -0.63 28.15
N GLU A 275 -13.50 0.54 28.68
CA GLU A 275 -14.69 0.72 29.52
C GLU A 275 -15.25 2.15 29.48
N LEU A 276 -16.55 2.27 29.17
CA LEU A 276 -17.37 3.47 29.42
C LEU A 276 -18.52 3.10 30.35
N LEU A 277 -18.79 3.95 31.35
CA LEU A 277 -19.90 3.81 32.29
C LEU A 277 -20.76 5.07 32.27
N PHE A 278 -22.08 4.93 32.19
CA PHE A 278 -23.04 6.04 32.12
C PHE A 278 -24.05 5.99 33.29
N ASP A 279 -24.65 7.13 33.63
CA ASP A 279 -25.46 7.32 34.85
C ASP A 279 -26.88 6.72 34.83
N ALA A 280 -27.40 6.30 33.68
CA ALA A 280 -28.75 5.72 33.57
C ALA A 280 -28.77 4.18 33.48
N VAL A 281 -27.65 3.54 33.10
CA VAL A 281 -27.50 2.07 33.08
C VAL A 281 -26.04 1.69 33.39
N GLU A 282 -25.84 0.85 34.40
CA GLU A 282 -24.52 0.25 34.69
C GLU A 282 -24.20 -0.87 33.68
N VAL A 283 -24.03 -0.50 32.40
CA VAL A 283 -23.47 -1.40 31.38
C VAL A 283 -22.03 -1.01 31.11
N VAL A 284 -21.13 -1.98 31.25
CA VAL A 284 -19.73 -1.87 30.83
C VAL A 284 -19.65 -2.31 29.37
N PHE A 285 -19.37 -1.38 28.48
CA PHE A 285 -19.03 -1.71 27.09
C PHE A 285 -17.54 -2.10 27.05
N PRO A 286 -17.14 -3.24 26.49
CA PRO A 286 -15.72 -3.60 26.41
C PRO A 286 -15.20 -3.47 24.97
N VAL A 287 -14.86 -2.25 24.53
CA VAL A 287 -14.28 -1.98 23.19
C VAL A 287 -13.43 -0.70 23.20
N ASN A 288 -12.58 -0.51 22.18
CA ASN A 288 -11.80 0.72 21.98
C ASN A 288 -12.67 1.86 21.44
N TYR A 289 -12.64 3.02 22.12
CA TYR A 289 -13.45 4.19 21.77
C TYR A 289 -12.63 5.26 21.03
N LYS A 290 -13.09 5.69 19.85
CA LYS A 290 -12.44 6.76 19.07
C LYS A 290 -13.13 8.12 19.25
N GLY A 291 -13.27 8.56 20.50
CA GLY A 291 -13.74 9.91 20.85
C GLY A 291 -13.16 10.36 22.20
N HIS A 292 -13.01 11.67 22.41
CA HIS A 292 -12.58 12.20 23.72
C HIS A 292 -13.77 12.25 24.68
N PHE A 293 -13.88 11.22 25.52
CA PHE A 293 -14.87 11.15 26.57
C PHE A 293 -14.27 11.60 27.90
N THR A 294 -14.99 12.43 28.64
CA THR A 294 -14.52 12.96 29.93
C THR A 294 -15.48 12.57 31.04
N PRO A 295 -15.02 11.88 32.11
CA PRO A 295 -15.85 11.60 33.26
C PRO A 295 -16.50 12.89 33.80
N GLY A 296 -17.79 12.83 34.09
CA GLY A 296 -18.64 13.94 34.52
C GLY A 296 -19.28 14.74 33.39
N LYS A 297 -18.97 14.48 32.11
CA LYS A 297 -19.62 15.15 30.97
C LYS A 297 -20.89 14.44 30.53
N ARG A 298 -21.84 15.21 30.01
CA ARG A 298 -23.13 14.72 29.53
C ARG A 298 -23.11 14.56 28.00
N TYR A 299 -23.67 13.46 27.51
CA TYR A 299 -23.72 13.11 26.08
C TYR A 299 -25.14 12.70 25.67
N GLU A 300 -25.51 12.98 24.42
CA GLU A 300 -26.80 12.57 23.86
C GLU A 300 -26.82 11.05 23.64
N TYR A 301 -27.86 10.39 24.13
CA TYR A 301 -27.89 8.94 24.25
C TYR A 301 -28.52 8.22 23.04
N TYR A 302 -29.39 8.88 22.22
CA TYR A 302 -30.17 8.23 21.15
C TYR A 302 -30.79 9.25 20.15
N ILE A 303 -31.01 8.84 18.89
CA ILE A 303 -32.05 9.41 18.01
C ILE A 303 -33.04 8.29 17.67
N ASP A 304 -34.30 8.46 18.08
CA ASP A 304 -35.39 7.52 17.86
C ASP A 304 -35.95 7.70 16.44
N ALA A 305 -35.94 6.63 15.64
CA ALA A 305 -36.71 6.54 14.40
C ALA A 305 -37.69 5.36 14.53
N ALA A 306 -38.66 5.51 15.44
CA ALA A 306 -39.72 4.54 15.62
C ALA A 306 -40.59 4.43 14.36
N MET A 307 -40.42 3.35 13.60
CA MET A 307 -41.46 2.84 12.70
C MET A 307 -41.72 1.37 13.01
N GLY A 308 -42.79 1.09 13.77
CA GLY A 308 -43.39 -0.24 13.89
C GLY A 308 -42.60 -1.26 14.70
N GLY A 309 -42.01 -0.84 15.83
CA GLY A 309 -41.34 -1.76 16.77
C GLY A 309 -39.97 -2.26 16.29
N ARG A 310 -39.38 -1.64 15.26
CA ARG A 310 -37.97 -1.82 14.90
C ARG A 310 -37.15 -0.66 15.43
N ARG A 311 -36.11 -0.95 16.20
CA ARG A 311 -35.11 0.03 16.62
C ARG A 311 -33.80 -0.25 15.90
N SER A 312 -33.02 0.79 15.65
CA SER A 312 -31.75 0.69 14.95
C SER A 312 -30.65 1.50 15.61
N ILE A 313 -29.46 0.90 15.74
CA ILE A 313 -28.21 1.64 16.00
C ILE A 313 -27.38 1.61 14.71
N MET A 314 -26.77 2.75 14.39
CA MET A 314 -25.83 2.87 13.27
C MET A 314 -24.42 3.17 13.78
N VAL A 315 -23.46 2.38 13.31
CA VAL A 315 -22.03 2.54 13.64
C VAL A 315 -21.21 2.42 12.36
N LYS A 316 -20.17 3.22 12.20
CA LYS A 316 -19.22 3.15 11.08
C LYS A 316 -17.96 2.45 11.55
N ASP A 317 -17.51 1.43 10.83
CA ASP A 317 -16.29 0.72 11.18
C ASP A 317 -15.02 1.41 10.65
N ASP A 318 -13.88 0.86 11.02
CA ASP A 318 -12.55 1.35 10.66
C ASP A 318 -12.21 1.18 9.17
N PHE A 319 -13.05 0.48 8.40
CA PHE A 319 -12.94 0.36 6.95
C PHE A 319 -13.93 1.29 6.22
N GLY A 320 -14.64 2.13 6.97
CA GLY A 320 -15.58 3.10 6.45
C GLY A 320 -16.95 2.54 6.07
N VAL A 321 -17.25 1.30 6.46
CA VAL A 321 -18.52 0.61 6.19
C VAL A 321 -19.52 0.91 7.29
N TRP A 322 -20.75 1.23 6.91
CA TRP A 322 -21.83 1.49 7.84
C TRP A 322 -22.55 0.20 8.22
N HIS A 323 -22.68 -0.03 9.52
CA HIS A 323 -23.39 -1.16 10.10
C HIS A 323 -24.70 -0.68 10.70
N SER A 324 -25.80 -1.36 10.37
CA SER A 324 -27.12 -1.11 10.91
C SER A 324 -27.57 -2.31 11.73
N PHE A 325 -27.68 -2.11 13.04
CA PHE A 325 -28.13 -3.13 13.96
C PHE A 325 -29.61 -2.91 14.21
N ASN A 326 -30.44 -3.78 13.63
CA ASN A 326 -31.89 -3.70 13.75
C ASN A 326 -32.40 -4.80 14.69
N TRP A 327 -33.27 -4.44 15.62
CA TRP A 327 -33.99 -5.44 16.41
C TRP A 327 -35.46 -5.08 16.53
N ARG A 328 -36.30 -6.11 16.75
CA ARG A 328 -37.74 -5.97 17.00
C ARG A 328 -38.04 -6.36 18.45
N GLU A 329 -38.83 -5.55 19.13
CA GLU A 329 -39.50 -5.98 20.36
C GLU A 329 -40.77 -6.76 20.00
N SER A 330 -41.03 -7.89 20.64
CA SER A 330 -42.35 -8.51 20.66
C SER A 330 -43.23 -7.77 21.66
N ILE A 331 -44.43 -7.37 21.23
CA ILE A 331 -45.43 -6.75 22.10
C ILE A 331 -46.17 -7.89 22.81
N GLU A 332 -45.92 -8.06 24.11
CA GLU A 332 -46.85 -8.71 25.05
C GLU A 332 -47.50 -7.65 25.95
#